data_AF-A0A8S4EJT9-F1
#
_entry.id   AF-A0A8S4EJT9-F1
#
_cell.length_a   1.000
_cell.length_b   1.000
_cell.length_c   1.000
_cell.angle_alpha   90.00
_cell.angle_beta   90.00
_cell.angle_gamma   90.00
#
_symmetry.space_group_name_H-M   'P 1'
#
loop_
_entity.id
_entity.type
_entity.pdbx_description
1 polymer ?
#
loop_
_entity_poly.entity_id
_entity_poly.type
_entity_poly.pdbx_seq_one_letter_code
_entity_poly.pdbx_strand_id
1 'polypeptide(L)'
;MGVYKASWIIFTILINLSNHVLKADVSLLSFSGEGYVFPYPKECSDILDTFAQYASDFTLCSIQNARPIRLCEKCVHHYVNFHDKYQELMTTESNGTKCRSIFISQDRLDAILEYHDNILSVWNKGHCAACFEWTGEHPVVSNQTQKFNKMFNETMQCIVTNYNLNSTDICNTCMQSYLSLDEFYKTLSSDAIGVDVVCMDIVDSMNATRSIWSKTLNCCKLRWTPEIIFLCCSGIISSLPILFYLAVRYCGPIRDLPNVLRQSRFKQALLRRSK
;
A
#
# COMPACT_ATOMS: atom_id res chain seq x y z
N MET A 1 28.13 -74.13 -51.90
CA MET A 1 27.45 -74.12 -50.57
C MET A 1 28.37 -73.44 -49.57
N GLY A 2 28.25 -72.13 -49.34
CA GLY A 2 29.25 -71.48 -48.46
C GLY A 2 29.11 -69.98 -48.16
N VAL A 3 27.98 -69.33 -48.43
CA VAL A 3 27.85 -67.87 -48.18
C VAL A 3 26.65 -67.50 -47.29
N TYR A 4 25.69 -68.41 -47.06
CA TYR A 4 24.48 -68.10 -46.28
C TYR A 4 24.55 -68.39 -44.77
N LYS A 5 25.67 -68.93 -44.25
CA LYS A 5 25.81 -69.24 -42.81
C LYS A 5 26.43 -68.10 -41.97
N ALA A 6 27.18 -67.17 -42.57
CA ALA A 6 27.83 -66.09 -41.83
C ALA A 6 26.87 -64.94 -41.46
N SER A 7 25.78 -64.75 -42.21
CA SER A 7 24.85 -63.64 -42.01
C SER A 7 23.92 -63.85 -40.81
N TRP A 8 23.54 -65.09 -40.51
CA TRP A 8 22.72 -65.39 -39.33
C TRP A 8 23.50 -65.23 -38.02
N ILE A 9 24.79 -65.58 -37.97
CA ILE A 9 25.59 -65.49 -36.74
C ILE A 9 25.83 -64.03 -36.34
N ILE A 10 26.02 -63.13 -37.30
CA ILE A 10 26.20 -61.69 -37.03
C ILE A 10 24.88 -61.06 -36.54
N PHE A 11 23.74 -61.50 -37.07
CA PHE A 11 22.42 -61.00 -36.63
C PHE A 11 22.07 -61.48 -35.21
N THR A 12 22.42 -62.71 -34.81
CA THR A 12 22.20 -63.18 -33.43
C THR A 12 23.16 -62.53 -32.42
N ILE A 13 24.39 -62.18 -32.83
CA ILE A 13 25.34 -61.46 -31.95
C ILE A 13 24.90 -60.01 -31.74
N LEU A 14 24.37 -59.33 -32.77
CA LEU A 14 23.83 -57.97 -32.61
C LEU A 14 22.55 -57.92 -31.77
N ILE A 15 21.67 -58.94 -31.86
CA ILE A 15 20.49 -59.03 -30.99
C ILE A 15 20.89 -59.37 -29.54
N ASN A 16 21.92 -60.21 -29.32
CA ASN A 16 22.42 -60.51 -27.98
C ASN A 16 23.24 -59.37 -27.34
N LEU A 17 23.93 -58.55 -28.13
CA LEU A 17 24.60 -57.33 -27.63
C LEU A 17 23.62 -56.18 -27.38
N SER A 18 22.48 -56.13 -28.07
CA SER A 18 21.43 -55.16 -27.80
C SER A 18 20.61 -55.50 -26.53
N ASN A 19 20.60 -56.76 -26.10
CA ASN A 19 19.96 -57.21 -24.85
C ASN A 19 20.87 -57.13 -23.61
N HIS A 20 22.16 -56.80 -23.77
CA HIS A 20 23.14 -56.78 -22.68
C HIS A 20 23.57 -55.38 -22.23
N VAL A 21 22.97 -54.33 -22.80
CA VAL A 21 23.18 -52.93 -22.40
C VAL A 21 21.83 -52.37 -21.95
N LEU A 22 21.77 -52.00 -20.66
CA LEU A 22 20.63 -51.37 -19.96
C LEU A 22 19.42 -52.28 -19.64
N LYS A 23 19.67 -53.39 -18.92
CA LYS A 23 18.78 -53.69 -17.78
C LYS A 23 19.20 -52.76 -16.64
N ALA A 24 18.68 -51.53 -16.65
CA ALA A 24 18.57 -50.79 -15.41
C ALA A 24 17.73 -51.66 -14.48
N ASP A 25 18.29 -51.98 -13.32
CA ASP A 25 17.65 -52.85 -12.35
C ASP A 25 16.40 -52.11 -11.80
N VAL A 26 15.25 -52.39 -12.42
CA VAL A 26 13.93 -51.85 -12.07
C VAL A 26 13.57 -52.19 -10.60
N SER A 27 14.32 -53.10 -9.96
CA SER A 27 14.17 -53.42 -8.53
C SER A 27 14.69 -52.33 -7.57
N LEU A 28 15.39 -51.30 -8.06
CA LEU A 28 15.70 -50.09 -7.29
C LEU A 28 14.65 -48.96 -7.48
N LEU A 29 13.49 -49.26 -8.08
CA LEU A 29 12.32 -48.39 -7.98
C LEU A 29 11.62 -48.65 -6.64
N SER A 30 12.35 -48.39 -5.56
CA SER A 30 11.74 -48.07 -4.28
C SER A 30 11.03 -46.74 -4.46
N PHE A 31 9.78 -46.82 -4.90
CA PHE A 31 8.79 -45.75 -4.81
C PHE A 31 8.59 -45.44 -3.32
N SER A 32 9.54 -44.74 -2.69
CA SER A 32 9.19 -43.85 -1.60
C SER A 32 8.20 -42.88 -2.22
N GLY A 33 7.09 -42.59 -1.55
CA GLY A 33 6.06 -41.66 -2.03
C GLY A 33 6.53 -40.21 -2.24
N GLU A 34 7.83 -39.98 -2.43
CA GLU A 34 8.53 -38.72 -2.65
C GLU A 34 9.25 -38.74 -4.01
N GLY A 35 8.47 -38.87 -5.08
CA GLY A 35 8.62 -38.23 -6.40
C GLY A 35 9.94 -38.13 -7.20
N TYR A 36 11.16 -38.27 -6.68
CA TYR A 36 12.37 -37.97 -7.46
C TYR A 36 13.48 -39.02 -7.31
N VAL A 37 13.96 -39.53 -8.46
CA VAL A 37 14.90 -40.65 -8.61
C VAL A 37 16.34 -40.29 -8.19
N PHE A 38 16.66 -39.01 -8.03
CA PHE A 38 17.96 -38.52 -7.57
C PHE A 38 17.77 -37.39 -6.56
N PRO A 39 18.51 -37.40 -5.42
CA PRO A 39 18.51 -36.27 -4.51
C PRO A 39 19.13 -35.05 -5.21
N TYR A 40 18.54 -33.87 -4.99
CA TYR A 40 19.09 -32.61 -5.48
C TYR A 40 20.50 -32.36 -4.90
N PRO A 41 21.35 -31.55 -5.56
CA PRO A 41 22.65 -31.18 -5.01
C PRO A 41 22.47 -30.63 -3.60
N LYS A 42 23.24 -31.16 -2.64
CA LYS A 42 23.10 -30.83 -1.22
C LYS A 42 23.14 -29.31 -0.97
N GLU A 43 24.05 -28.62 -1.63
CA GLU A 43 24.18 -27.17 -1.57
C GLU A 43 22.89 -26.44 -1.99
N CYS A 44 22.23 -26.88 -3.07
CA CYS A 44 20.96 -26.29 -3.50
C CYS A 44 19.83 -26.58 -2.49
N SER A 45 19.79 -27.78 -1.91
CA SER A 45 18.83 -28.12 -0.85
C SER A 45 19.03 -27.28 0.40
N ASP A 46 20.28 -27.11 0.85
CA ASP A 46 20.62 -26.31 2.04
C ASP A 46 20.23 -24.83 1.84
N ILE A 47 20.43 -24.27 0.64
CA ILE A 47 19.98 -22.92 0.28
C ILE A 47 18.45 -22.82 0.32
N LEU A 48 17.74 -23.81 -0.24
CA LEU A 48 16.28 -23.84 -0.25
C LEU A 48 15.70 -23.92 1.17
N ASP A 49 16.26 -24.77 2.02
CA ASP A 49 15.84 -24.90 3.42
C ASP A 49 16.02 -23.57 4.18
N THR A 50 17.15 -22.90 3.95
CA THR A 50 17.43 -21.60 4.56
C THR A 50 16.49 -20.50 4.03
N PHE A 51 16.19 -20.50 2.73
CA PHE A 51 15.21 -19.60 2.13
C PHE A 51 13.82 -19.81 2.75
N ALA A 52 13.38 -21.06 2.89
CA ALA A 52 12.10 -21.40 3.49
C ALA A 52 12.01 -20.94 4.96
N GLN A 53 13.10 -21.10 5.72
CA GLN A 53 13.19 -20.61 7.09
C GLN A 53 13.04 -19.07 7.15
N TYR A 54 13.79 -18.33 6.32
CA TYR A 54 13.70 -16.87 6.32
C TYR A 54 12.34 -16.35 5.83
N ALA A 55 11.72 -17.03 4.87
CA ALA A 55 10.35 -16.73 4.43
C ALA A 55 9.34 -16.93 5.57
N SER A 56 9.47 -18.03 6.33
CA SER A 56 8.66 -18.30 7.51
C SER A 56 8.86 -17.25 8.61
N ASP A 57 10.10 -16.88 8.90
CA ASP A 57 10.44 -15.89 9.91
C ASP A 57 9.87 -14.51 9.57
N PHE A 58 10.00 -14.07 8.32
CA PHE A 58 9.39 -12.82 7.86
C PHE A 58 7.87 -12.87 7.96
N THR A 59 7.25 -13.98 7.54
CA THR A 59 5.79 -14.17 7.61
C THR A 59 5.30 -14.10 9.06
N LEU A 60 5.97 -14.80 9.98
CA LEU A 60 5.66 -14.75 11.41
C LEU A 60 5.79 -13.32 11.96
N CYS A 61 6.92 -12.66 11.69
CA CYS A 61 7.16 -11.30 12.17
C CYS A 61 6.11 -10.31 11.64
N SER A 62 5.80 -10.38 10.34
CA SER A 62 4.86 -9.45 9.71
C SER A 62 3.44 -9.60 10.25
N ILE A 63 2.99 -10.83 10.51
CA ILE A 63 1.68 -11.09 11.13
C ILE A 63 1.65 -10.58 12.58
N GLN A 64 2.70 -10.84 13.36
CA GLN A 64 2.78 -10.38 14.75
C GLN A 64 2.82 -8.84 14.88
N ASN A 65 3.32 -8.15 13.86
CA ASN A 65 3.42 -6.69 13.81
C ASN A 65 2.40 -6.04 12.86
N ALA A 66 1.29 -6.73 12.57
CA ALA A 66 0.23 -6.22 11.71
C ALA A 66 -0.71 -5.22 12.42
N ARG A 67 -0.79 -5.23 13.75
CA ARG A 67 -1.62 -4.33 14.56
C ARG A 67 -1.00 -4.03 15.93
N PRO A 68 -0.61 -2.76 16.22
CA PRO A 68 -0.45 -1.67 15.26
C PRO A 68 0.59 -2.02 14.19
N ILE A 69 0.49 -1.42 12.99
CA ILE A 69 1.40 -1.77 11.90
C ILE A 69 2.81 -1.25 12.24
N ARG A 70 3.73 -2.19 12.44
CA ARG A 70 5.18 -1.96 12.69
C ARG A 70 6.04 -2.93 11.89
N LEU A 71 5.50 -3.45 10.79
CA LEU A 71 6.11 -4.55 10.03
C LEU A 71 7.44 -4.11 9.40
N CYS A 72 7.53 -2.86 8.94
CA CYS A 72 8.71 -2.40 8.21
C CYS A 72 9.89 -2.32 9.17
N GLU A 73 9.73 -1.60 10.28
CA GLU A 73 10.79 -1.41 11.28
C GLU A 73 11.16 -2.70 12.04
N LYS A 74 10.17 -3.56 12.34
CA LYS A 74 10.41 -4.76 13.15
C LYS A 74 10.91 -5.96 12.34
N CYS A 75 10.55 -6.05 11.06
CA CYS A 75 10.80 -7.25 10.26
C CYS A 75 11.83 -7.05 9.14
N VAL A 76 12.47 -5.88 9.04
CA VAL A 76 13.45 -5.57 8.00
C VAL A 76 14.60 -6.57 7.92
N HIS A 77 15.13 -7.04 9.05
CA HIS A 77 16.22 -8.01 9.05
C HIS A 77 15.79 -9.35 8.43
N HIS A 78 14.58 -9.82 8.76
CA HIS A 78 14.04 -11.04 8.15
C HIS A 78 13.81 -10.87 6.65
N TYR A 79 13.33 -9.68 6.23
CA TYR A 79 13.14 -9.37 4.81
C TYR A 79 14.47 -9.37 4.04
N VAL A 80 15.52 -8.74 4.58
CA VAL A 80 16.84 -8.69 3.94
C VAL A 80 17.41 -10.09 3.78
N ASN A 81 17.42 -10.89 4.86
CA ASN A 81 17.91 -12.27 4.81
C ASN A 81 17.13 -13.13 3.81
N PHE A 82 15.80 -13.00 3.79
CA PHE A 82 14.93 -13.65 2.82
C PHE A 82 15.29 -13.24 1.38
N HIS A 83 15.46 -11.94 1.13
CA HIS A 83 15.76 -11.40 -0.19
C HIS A 83 17.14 -11.86 -0.68
N ASP A 84 18.16 -11.74 0.16
CA ASP A 84 19.54 -12.12 -0.18
C ASP A 84 19.65 -13.63 -0.42
N LYS A 85 18.98 -14.44 0.41
CA LYS A 85 18.96 -15.90 0.23
C LYS A 85 18.24 -16.31 -1.05
N TYR A 86 17.19 -15.59 -1.45
CA TYR A 86 16.58 -15.79 -2.77
C TYR A 86 17.54 -15.43 -3.92
N GLN A 87 18.28 -14.34 -3.82
CA GLN A 87 19.31 -14.00 -4.84
C GLN A 87 20.39 -15.08 -4.93
N GLU A 88 20.82 -15.63 -3.80
CA GLU A 88 21.74 -16.77 -3.75
C GLU A 88 21.15 -17.99 -4.46
N LEU A 89 19.89 -18.37 -4.16
CA LEU A 89 19.18 -19.46 -4.85
C LEU A 89 19.14 -19.27 -6.38
N MET A 90 19.01 -18.01 -6.82
CA MET A 90 18.92 -17.66 -8.24
C MET A 90 20.27 -17.69 -8.98
N THR A 91 21.38 -17.57 -8.25
CA THR A 91 22.72 -17.37 -8.82
C THR A 91 23.65 -18.56 -8.60
N THR A 92 23.47 -19.34 -7.53
CA THR A 92 24.32 -20.49 -7.20
C THR A 92 24.23 -21.61 -8.25
N GLU A 93 25.40 -22.13 -8.60
CA GLU A 93 25.57 -23.25 -9.53
C GLU A 93 26.34 -24.37 -8.83
N SER A 94 25.74 -25.56 -8.77
CA SER A 94 26.32 -26.74 -8.12
C SER A 94 26.39 -27.89 -9.12
N ASN A 95 27.58 -28.48 -9.29
CA ASN A 95 27.84 -29.55 -10.26
C ASN A 95 27.40 -29.22 -11.72
N GLY A 96 27.60 -27.96 -12.14
CA GLY A 96 27.24 -27.50 -13.49
C GLY A 96 25.74 -27.26 -13.71
N THR A 97 24.93 -27.33 -12.64
CA THR A 97 23.48 -27.07 -12.68
C THR A 97 23.15 -25.91 -11.75
N LYS A 98 22.40 -24.92 -12.26
CA LYS A 98 21.95 -23.78 -11.44
C LYS A 98 20.82 -24.22 -10.52
N CYS A 99 20.86 -23.85 -9.24
CA CYS A 99 19.80 -24.21 -8.28
C CYS A 99 18.43 -23.68 -8.75
N ARG A 100 18.40 -22.47 -9.35
CA ARG A 100 17.22 -21.93 -10.03
C ARG A 100 16.55 -22.91 -11.00
N SER A 101 17.33 -23.57 -11.87
CA SER A 101 16.79 -24.51 -12.86
C SER A 101 16.26 -25.81 -12.26
N ILE A 102 16.51 -26.06 -10.98
CA ILE A 102 16.03 -27.23 -10.24
C ILE A 102 14.72 -26.91 -9.51
N PHE A 103 14.57 -25.69 -9.02
CA PHE A 103 13.49 -25.35 -8.09
C PHE A 103 12.49 -24.32 -8.60
N ILE A 104 12.91 -23.42 -9.50
CA ILE A 104 12.07 -22.35 -10.01
C ILE A 104 11.47 -22.76 -11.35
N SER A 105 10.16 -22.55 -11.50
CA SER A 105 9.39 -22.80 -12.72
C SER A 105 9.49 -24.23 -13.26
N GLN A 106 9.67 -25.21 -12.37
CA GLN A 106 9.65 -26.64 -12.72
C GLN A 106 8.24 -27.23 -12.79
N ASP A 107 7.29 -26.60 -12.11
CA ASP A 107 5.90 -27.01 -12.07
C ASP A 107 4.97 -25.81 -12.25
N ARG A 108 3.67 -26.07 -12.42
CA ARG A 108 2.67 -25.03 -12.67
C ARG A 108 2.32 -24.20 -11.43
N LEU A 109 2.60 -24.73 -10.25
CA LEU A 109 2.34 -24.05 -8.98
C LEU A 109 3.47 -23.06 -8.67
N ASP A 110 4.72 -23.43 -8.98
CA ASP A 110 5.93 -22.65 -8.72
C ASP A 110 5.93 -22.03 -7.32
N ALA A 111 5.71 -22.88 -6.31
CA ALA A 111 5.42 -22.45 -4.94
C ALA A 111 6.47 -21.48 -4.39
N ILE A 112 7.74 -21.71 -4.71
CA ILE A 112 8.85 -20.86 -4.26
C ILE A 112 8.71 -19.43 -4.82
N LEU A 113 8.40 -19.31 -6.11
CA LEU A 113 8.19 -18.01 -6.74
C LEU A 113 6.93 -17.32 -6.19
N GLU A 114 5.84 -18.07 -6.00
CA GLU A 114 4.59 -17.53 -5.43
C GLU A 114 4.79 -16.99 -4.00
N TYR A 115 5.49 -17.72 -3.12
CA TYR A 115 5.82 -17.22 -1.79
C TYR A 115 6.75 -16.01 -1.85
N HIS A 116 7.72 -16.04 -2.78
CA HIS A 116 8.62 -14.92 -2.95
C HIS A 116 7.88 -13.64 -3.34
N ASP A 117 7.04 -13.71 -4.36
CA ASP A 117 6.31 -12.57 -4.89
C ASP A 117 5.29 -12.04 -3.89
N ASN A 118 4.67 -12.92 -3.08
CA ASN A 118 3.77 -12.51 -2.00
C ASN A 118 4.51 -11.73 -0.90
N ILE A 119 5.66 -12.22 -0.43
CA ILE A 119 6.48 -11.52 0.57
C ILE A 119 6.95 -10.17 0.02
N LEU A 120 7.43 -10.15 -1.22
CA LEU A 120 7.84 -8.92 -1.90
C LEU A 120 6.66 -7.94 -2.06
N SER A 121 5.46 -8.44 -2.34
CA SER A 121 4.23 -7.65 -2.42
C SER A 121 3.87 -7.00 -1.09
N VAL A 122 3.97 -7.73 0.02
CA VAL A 122 3.73 -7.20 1.37
C VAL A 122 4.70 -6.07 1.67
N TRP A 123 6.00 -6.27 1.41
CA TRP A 123 7.03 -5.24 1.63
C TRP A 123 6.79 -3.98 0.78
N ASN A 124 6.48 -4.16 -0.51
CA ASN A 124 6.30 -3.07 -1.45
C ASN A 124 4.99 -2.30 -1.23
N LYS A 125 3.88 -2.98 -0.94
CA LYS A 125 2.60 -2.33 -0.58
C LYS A 125 2.72 -1.52 0.72
N GLY A 126 3.58 -1.96 1.63
CA GLY A 126 3.91 -1.21 2.84
C GLY A 126 4.84 -0.02 2.60
N HIS A 127 5.34 0.18 1.37
CA HIS A 127 6.40 1.13 1.04
C HIS A 127 7.57 1.05 2.04
N CYS A 128 7.90 -0.16 2.53
CA CYS A 128 8.79 -0.32 3.66
C CYS A 128 10.22 0.16 3.37
N ALA A 129 10.65 0.12 2.10
CA ALA A 129 11.95 0.67 1.71
C ALA A 129 12.12 2.16 2.05
N ALA A 130 11.02 2.94 2.08
CA ALA A 130 11.05 4.37 2.40
C ALA A 130 11.27 4.65 3.90
N CYS A 131 11.09 3.66 4.78
CA CYS A 131 11.43 3.81 6.20
C CYS A 131 12.96 3.89 6.42
N PHE A 132 13.78 3.50 5.45
CA PHE A 132 15.22 3.24 5.62
C PHE A 132 16.10 4.01 4.63
N GLU A 133 17.34 4.23 5.04
CA GLU A 133 18.47 4.59 4.18
C GLU A 133 19.27 3.32 3.87
N TRP A 134 19.47 3.06 2.58
CA TRP A 134 20.13 1.85 2.07
C TRP A 134 21.61 2.15 1.74
N THR A 135 22.36 2.60 2.75
CA THR A 135 23.74 3.11 2.60
C THR A 135 24.83 2.12 3.08
N GLY A 136 24.51 0.83 3.15
CA GLY A 136 25.44 -0.23 3.58
C GLY A 136 24.85 -1.64 3.43
N GLU A 137 25.48 -2.62 4.08
CA GLU A 137 25.05 -4.03 4.09
C GLU A 137 23.71 -4.24 4.82
N HIS A 138 23.41 -3.37 5.80
CA HIS A 138 22.14 -3.40 6.53
C HIS A 138 21.42 -2.06 6.43
N PRO A 139 20.10 -2.06 6.20
CA PRO A 139 19.31 -0.84 6.13
C PRO A 139 19.24 -0.17 7.49
N VAL A 140 19.49 1.15 7.51
CA VAL A 140 19.41 1.97 8.72
C VAL A 140 18.14 2.81 8.66
N VAL A 141 17.43 2.94 9.78
CA VAL A 141 16.18 3.75 9.82
C VAL A 141 16.49 5.18 9.38
N SER A 142 15.73 5.71 8.41
CA SER A 142 16.02 7.02 7.84
C SER A 142 15.87 8.13 8.87
N ASN A 143 16.60 9.22 8.69
CA ASN A 143 16.54 10.37 9.59
C ASN A 143 15.10 10.93 9.74
N GLN A 144 14.31 10.88 8.66
CA GLN A 144 12.92 11.29 8.66
C GLN A 144 12.04 10.37 9.53
N THR A 145 12.20 9.05 9.39
CA THR A 145 11.47 8.05 10.18
C THR A 145 11.81 8.15 11.66
N GLN A 146 13.11 8.29 11.99
CA GLN A 146 13.54 8.50 13.38
C GLN A 146 12.93 9.76 13.99
N LYS A 147 12.93 10.88 13.24
CA LYS A 147 12.31 12.12 13.67
C LYS A 147 10.81 11.97 13.88
N PHE A 148 10.11 11.30 12.96
CA PHE A 148 8.68 11.01 13.10
C PHE A 148 8.40 10.21 14.38
N ASN A 149 9.10 9.10 14.58
CA ASN A 149 8.92 8.24 15.74
C ASN A 149 9.15 8.96 17.07
N LYS A 150 10.13 9.86 17.10
CA LYS A 150 10.37 10.70 18.28
C LYS A 150 9.17 11.60 18.58
N MET A 151 8.70 12.36 17.60
CA MET A 151 7.54 13.26 17.76
C MET A 151 6.24 12.49 18.09
N PHE A 152 6.07 11.31 17.48
CA PHE A 152 4.98 10.40 17.76
C PHE A 152 5.02 9.92 19.22
N ASN A 153 6.17 9.43 19.68
CA ASN A 153 6.34 8.97 21.06
C ASN A 153 6.11 10.10 22.07
N GLU A 154 6.65 11.30 21.81
CA GLU A 154 6.41 12.49 22.65
C GLU A 154 4.92 12.84 22.74
N THR A 155 4.21 12.82 21.61
CA THR A 155 2.78 13.10 21.55
C THR A 155 1.96 12.06 22.31
N MET A 156 2.23 10.78 22.06
CA MET A 156 1.55 9.68 22.74
C MET A 156 1.85 9.66 24.24
N GLN A 157 3.09 9.94 24.63
CA GLN A 157 3.47 10.04 26.04
C GLN A 157 2.75 11.21 26.72
N CYS A 158 2.59 12.36 26.05
CA CYS A 158 1.79 13.46 26.58
C CYS A 158 0.34 13.02 26.84
N ILE A 159 -0.29 12.35 25.87
CA ILE A 159 -1.67 11.87 26.00
C ILE A 159 -1.80 10.86 27.14
N VAL A 160 -0.90 9.89 27.23
CA VAL A 160 -0.93 8.84 28.26
C VAL A 160 -0.69 9.41 29.65
N THR A 161 0.26 10.33 29.80
CA THR A 161 0.58 10.95 31.10
C THR A 161 -0.60 11.77 31.64
N ASN A 162 -1.36 12.40 30.75
CA ASN A 162 -2.51 13.23 31.09
C ASN A 162 -3.84 12.48 31.01
N TYR A 163 -3.85 11.16 30.82
CA TYR A 163 -5.06 10.38 30.56
C TYR A 163 -6.12 10.47 31.67
N ASN A 164 -5.71 10.78 32.90
CA ASN A 164 -6.61 10.95 34.04
C ASN A 164 -7.35 12.30 34.05
N LEU A 165 -6.97 13.25 33.20
CA LEU A 165 -7.64 14.55 33.07
C LEU A 165 -8.88 14.46 32.18
N ASN A 166 -9.72 15.50 32.23
CA ASN A 166 -10.81 15.64 31.27
C ASN A 166 -10.25 15.78 29.84
N SER A 167 -10.97 15.27 28.84
CA SER A 167 -10.49 15.28 27.45
C SER A 167 -10.12 16.68 26.96
N THR A 168 -10.86 17.73 27.35
CA THR A 168 -10.53 19.13 27.01
C THR A 168 -9.16 19.57 27.52
N ASP A 169 -8.80 19.17 28.74
CA ASP A 169 -7.51 19.51 29.34
C ASP A 169 -6.38 18.77 28.61
N ILE A 170 -6.58 17.48 28.30
CA ILE A 170 -5.64 16.71 27.47
C ILE A 170 -5.44 17.39 26.12
N CYS A 171 -6.52 17.80 25.45
CA CYS A 171 -6.44 18.50 24.17
C CYS A 171 -5.63 19.78 24.28
N ASN A 172 -5.85 20.59 25.32
CA ASN A 172 -5.13 21.86 25.51
C ASN A 172 -3.65 21.63 25.84
N THR A 173 -3.34 20.68 26.73
CA THR A 173 -1.98 20.39 27.16
C THR A 173 -1.14 19.76 26.05
N CYS A 174 -1.71 18.83 25.28
CA CYS A 174 -0.99 18.09 24.24
C CYS A 174 -1.16 18.66 22.82
N MET A 175 -1.89 19.79 22.67
CA MET A 175 -2.16 20.43 21.36
C MET A 175 -0.89 20.67 20.57
N GLN A 176 0.13 21.26 21.20
CA GLN A 176 1.36 21.66 20.50
C GLN A 176 2.15 20.44 20.00
N SER A 177 2.25 19.38 20.79
CA SER A 177 2.88 18.12 20.38
C SER A 177 2.16 17.49 19.20
N TYR A 178 0.82 17.42 19.27
CA TYR A 178 0.00 16.90 18.18
C TYR A 178 0.12 17.73 16.90
N LEU A 179 0.06 19.06 16.99
CA LEU A 179 0.18 19.95 15.82
C LEU A 179 1.56 19.84 15.16
N SER A 180 2.63 19.79 15.97
CA SER A 180 4.00 19.63 15.47
C SER A 180 4.18 18.29 14.75
N LEU A 181 3.60 17.21 15.28
CA LEU A 181 3.60 15.90 14.65
C LEU A 181 2.81 15.91 13.33
N ASP A 182 1.61 16.49 13.32
CA ASP A 182 0.76 16.56 12.12
C ASP A 182 1.38 17.40 11.01
N GLU A 183 2.02 18.52 11.37
CA GLU A 183 2.75 19.36 10.44
C GLU A 183 3.96 18.62 9.86
N PHE A 184 4.76 17.95 10.70
CA PHE A 184 5.88 17.16 10.21
C PHE A 184 5.41 16.03 9.29
N TYR A 185 4.36 15.30 9.65
CA TYR A 185 3.78 14.27 8.77
C TYR A 185 3.37 14.83 7.40
N LYS A 186 2.77 16.03 7.36
CA LYS A 186 2.43 16.71 6.09
C LYS A 186 3.67 17.06 5.25
N THR A 187 4.83 17.30 5.86
CA THR A 187 6.08 17.51 5.09
C THR A 187 6.63 16.22 4.47
N LEU A 188 6.28 15.05 5.02
CA LEU A 188 6.68 13.74 4.47
C LEU A 188 5.78 13.31 3.30
N SER A 189 4.55 13.83 3.24
CA SER A 189 3.58 13.54 2.20
C SER A 189 3.52 14.68 1.19
N SER A 190 4.00 14.48 -0.04
CA SER A 190 3.90 15.52 -1.09
C SER A 190 2.47 15.87 -1.49
N ASP A 191 1.51 14.97 -1.23
CA ASP A 191 0.08 15.24 -1.37
C ASP A 191 -0.62 15.53 -0.04
N ALA A 192 -1.54 16.50 -0.04
CA ALA A 192 -2.43 16.81 1.10
C ALA A 192 -3.34 15.63 1.52
N ILE A 193 -3.39 14.57 0.69
CA ILE A 193 -4.25 13.39 0.83
C ILE A 193 -3.47 12.17 1.40
N GLY A 194 -2.13 12.19 1.46
CA GLY A 194 -1.35 11.09 2.04
C GLY A 194 -1.10 9.90 1.11
N VAL A 195 -1.07 10.11 -0.21
CA VAL A 195 -1.03 9.04 -1.23
C VAL A 195 0.38 8.77 -1.78
N ASP A 196 1.39 9.52 -1.32
CA ASP A 196 2.79 9.32 -1.70
C ASP A 196 3.54 8.36 -0.77
N VAL A 197 4.76 8.00 -1.20
CA VAL A 197 5.74 6.98 -0.73
C VAL A 197 6.16 7.12 0.75
N VAL A 198 5.21 7.29 1.66
CA VAL A 198 5.42 7.24 3.10
C VAL A 198 5.26 5.79 3.55
N CYS A 199 6.22 5.28 4.33
CA CYS A 199 6.13 3.90 4.77
C CYS A 199 4.93 3.67 5.72
N MET A 200 4.35 2.48 5.63
CA MET A 200 3.06 2.17 6.25
C MET A 200 3.09 2.24 7.78
N ASP A 201 4.24 1.97 8.41
CA ASP A 201 4.44 2.12 9.86
C ASP A 201 4.17 3.56 10.34
N ILE A 202 4.59 4.57 9.56
CA ILE A 202 4.34 5.99 9.80
C ILE A 202 2.86 6.31 9.57
N VAL A 203 2.30 5.86 8.44
CA VAL A 203 0.91 6.11 8.04
C VAL A 203 -0.06 5.57 9.09
N ASP A 204 0.11 4.32 9.53
CA ASP A 204 -0.74 3.69 10.55
C ASP A 204 -0.61 4.40 11.89
N SER A 205 0.61 4.73 12.31
CA SER A 205 0.85 5.47 13.56
C SER A 205 0.18 6.84 13.54
N MET A 206 0.25 7.57 12.42
CA MET A 206 -0.42 8.87 12.30
C MET A 206 -1.95 8.72 12.25
N ASN A 207 -2.47 7.73 11.54
CA ASN A 207 -3.90 7.46 11.46
C ASN A 207 -4.48 7.05 12.82
N ALA A 208 -3.77 6.21 13.57
CA ALA A 208 -4.12 5.85 14.94
C ALA A 208 -4.12 7.09 15.85
N THR A 209 -3.08 7.93 15.76
CA THR A 209 -2.98 9.17 16.53
C THR A 209 -4.13 10.13 16.23
N ARG A 210 -4.45 10.35 14.93
CA ARG A 210 -5.60 11.16 14.50
C ARG A 210 -6.92 10.59 14.98
N SER A 211 -7.08 9.27 14.98
CA SER A 211 -8.28 8.60 15.50
C SER A 211 -8.43 8.81 17.01
N ILE A 212 -7.36 8.68 17.78
CA ILE A 212 -7.35 8.97 19.22
C ILE A 212 -7.70 10.44 19.46
N TRP A 213 -7.02 11.35 18.77
CA TRP A 213 -7.22 12.79 18.91
C TRP A 213 -8.65 13.24 18.58
N SER A 214 -9.18 12.78 17.45
CA SER A 214 -10.48 13.25 16.93
C SER A 214 -11.67 12.49 17.49
N LYS A 215 -11.61 11.15 17.55
CA LYS A 215 -12.77 10.31 17.93
C LYS A 215 -12.78 9.99 19.41
N THR A 216 -11.63 9.63 19.98
CA THR A 216 -11.55 9.22 21.39
C THR A 216 -11.58 10.43 22.31
N LEU A 217 -10.73 11.43 22.05
CA LEU A 217 -10.63 12.65 22.86
C LEU A 217 -11.55 13.79 22.41
N ASN A 218 -12.17 13.69 21.24
CA ASN A 218 -13.04 14.73 20.66
C ASN A 218 -12.37 16.12 20.52
N CYS A 219 -11.04 16.20 20.40
CA CYS A 219 -10.30 17.46 20.37
C CYS A 219 -10.64 18.35 19.16
N CYS A 220 -11.14 17.77 18.07
CA CYS A 220 -11.55 18.52 16.87
C CYS A 220 -12.83 19.35 17.07
N LYS A 221 -13.68 19.03 18.07
CA LYS A 221 -14.94 19.76 18.31
C LYS A 221 -14.72 21.17 18.84
N LEU A 222 -13.53 21.48 19.34
CA LEU A 222 -13.17 22.84 19.75
C LEU A 222 -13.19 23.85 18.57
N ARG A 223 -13.22 23.35 17.32
CA ARG A 223 -13.20 24.14 16.09
C ARG A 223 -14.57 24.51 15.52
N TRP A 224 -15.67 24.30 16.25
CA TRP A 224 -17.04 24.58 15.78
C TRP A 224 -17.41 26.07 15.76
N THR A 225 -16.73 26.89 16.56
CA THR A 225 -16.98 28.33 16.66
C THR A 225 -16.84 29.12 15.34
N PRO A 226 -15.84 28.89 14.46
CA PRO A 226 -15.73 29.58 13.18
C PRO A 226 -16.80 29.19 12.14
N GLU A 227 -17.34 27.98 12.18
CA GLU A 227 -18.33 27.51 11.20
C GLU A 227 -19.67 28.23 11.36
N ILE A 228 -20.08 28.49 12.60
CA ILE A 228 -21.32 29.22 12.90
C ILE A 228 -21.23 30.66 12.36
N ILE A 229 -20.08 31.32 12.55
CA ILE A 229 -19.87 32.69 12.06
C ILE A 229 -19.94 32.73 10.53
N PHE A 230 -19.32 31.76 9.85
CA PHE A 230 -19.38 31.65 8.40
C PHE A 230 -20.83 31.47 7.88
N LEU A 231 -21.61 30.57 8.51
CA LEU A 231 -23.01 30.35 8.14
C LEU A 231 -23.86 31.61 8.34
N CYS A 232 -23.66 32.33 9.44
CA CYS A 232 -24.33 33.60 9.70
C CYS A 232 -24.01 34.65 8.63
N CYS A 233 -22.73 34.83 8.29
CA CYS A 233 -22.30 35.77 7.26
C CYS A 233 -22.86 35.40 5.88
N SER A 234 -22.81 34.12 5.52
CA SER A 234 -23.38 33.61 4.26
C SER A 234 -24.88 33.87 4.19
N GLY A 235 -25.63 33.60 5.26
CA GLY A 235 -27.07 33.87 5.34
C GLY A 235 -27.41 35.35 5.14
N ILE A 236 -26.67 36.26 5.78
CA ILE A 236 -26.85 37.71 5.61
C ILE A 236 -26.61 38.09 4.15
N ILE A 237 -25.47 37.70 3.56
CA ILE A 237 -25.11 38.05 2.19
C ILE A 237 -26.14 37.52 1.19
N SER A 238 -26.61 36.28 1.36
CA SER A 238 -27.65 35.68 0.51
C SER A 238 -29.00 36.37 0.63
N SER A 239 -29.30 37.02 1.76
CA SER A 239 -30.55 37.76 1.97
C SER A 239 -30.53 39.18 1.36
N LEU A 240 -29.35 39.77 1.15
CA LEU A 240 -29.22 41.14 0.63
C LEU A 240 -29.90 41.38 -0.73
N PRO A 241 -29.81 40.48 -1.74
CA PRO A 241 -30.51 40.66 -3.00
C PRO A 241 -32.04 40.67 -2.82
N ILE A 242 -32.57 39.80 -1.94
CA ILE A 242 -34.00 39.72 -1.66
C ILE A 242 -34.48 41.04 -1.03
N LEU A 243 -33.75 41.52 -0.02
CA LEU A 243 -34.04 42.79 0.64
C LEU A 243 -33.93 43.97 -0.34
N PHE A 244 -32.96 43.95 -1.25
CA PHE A 244 -32.83 44.96 -2.30
C PHE A 244 -34.05 44.98 -3.24
N TYR A 245 -34.50 43.82 -3.73
CA TYR A 245 -35.69 43.75 -4.59
C TYR A 245 -36.97 44.17 -3.86
N LEU A 246 -37.12 43.80 -2.58
CA LEU A 246 -38.23 44.26 -1.75
C LEU A 246 -38.17 45.78 -1.55
N ALA A 247 -37.00 46.34 -1.24
CA ALA A 247 -36.82 47.79 -1.10
C ALA A 247 -37.16 48.54 -2.40
N VAL A 248 -36.73 48.03 -3.56
CA VAL A 248 -37.11 48.62 -4.86
C VAL A 248 -38.63 48.54 -5.08
N ARG A 249 -39.28 47.43 -4.69
CA ARG A 249 -40.72 47.23 -4.86
C ARG A 249 -41.57 48.15 -3.98
N TYR A 250 -41.18 48.35 -2.73
CA TYR A 250 -41.98 49.06 -1.72
C TYR A 250 -41.53 50.50 -1.47
N CYS A 251 -40.23 50.80 -1.63
CA CYS A 251 -39.64 52.13 -1.40
C CYS A 251 -39.18 52.82 -2.69
N GLY A 252 -39.33 52.19 -3.85
CA GLY A 252 -39.10 52.85 -5.13
C GLY A 252 -40.06 54.04 -5.29
N PRO A 253 -39.60 55.22 -5.74
CA PRO A 253 -40.51 56.34 -5.98
C PRO A 253 -41.55 55.88 -6.99
N ILE A 254 -42.84 56.12 -6.68
CA ILE A 254 -43.89 56.16 -7.70
C ILE A 254 -43.39 57.21 -8.69
N ARG A 255 -42.74 56.78 -9.77
CA ARG A 255 -42.45 57.67 -10.89
C ARG A 255 -43.84 58.00 -11.40
N ASP A 256 -44.33 59.18 -11.06
CA ASP A 256 -45.42 59.81 -11.77
C ASP A 256 -45.08 59.63 -13.24
N LEU A 257 -45.84 58.76 -13.91
CA LEU A 257 -45.66 58.51 -15.32
C LEU A 257 -45.77 59.89 -15.97
N PRO A 258 -44.71 60.43 -16.62
CA PRO A 258 -44.85 61.72 -17.26
C PRO A 258 -46.04 61.59 -18.22
N ASN A 259 -47.01 62.49 -18.09
CA ASN A 259 -48.30 62.52 -18.81
C ASN A 259 -48.18 62.47 -20.36
N VAL A 260 -46.97 62.30 -20.89
CA VAL A 260 -46.58 62.26 -22.30
C VAL A 260 -47.08 61.00 -23.02
N LEU A 261 -47.42 59.91 -22.31
CA LEU A 261 -48.07 58.74 -22.93
C LEU A 261 -49.60 58.77 -22.87
N ARG A 262 -50.22 59.86 -22.41
CA ARG A 262 -51.68 60.04 -22.39
C ARG A 262 -52.22 60.71 -23.66
N GLN A 263 -51.58 60.50 -24.80
CA GLN A 263 -52.22 60.73 -26.10
C GLN A 263 -52.57 59.38 -26.71
N SER A 264 -53.75 58.86 -26.33
CA SER A 264 -54.28 57.65 -26.94
C SER A 264 -54.49 57.91 -28.43
N ARG A 265 -53.72 57.23 -29.29
CA ARG A 265 -53.94 57.16 -30.75
C ARG A 265 -55.40 56.79 -31.09
N PHE A 266 -56.13 56.19 -30.15
CA PHE A 266 -57.55 55.87 -30.22
C PHE A 266 -58.47 57.10 -30.42
N LYS A 267 -58.16 58.25 -29.80
CA LYS A 267 -58.93 59.50 -30.02
C LYS A 267 -58.74 60.06 -31.44
N GLN A 268 -57.52 59.95 -31.99
CA GLN A 268 -57.25 60.36 -33.37
C GLN A 268 -57.92 59.44 -34.40
N ALA A 269 -58.03 58.13 -34.11
CA ALA A 269 -58.72 57.17 -34.97
C ALA A 269 -60.25 57.38 -35.00
N LEU A 270 -60.87 57.70 -33.86
CA LEU A 270 -62.31 58.00 -33.78
C LEU A 270 -62.68 59.29 -34.50
N LEU A 271 -61.87 60.36 -34.39
CA LEU A 271 -62.11 61.62 -35.10
C LEU A 271 -61.94 61.48 -36.62
N ARG A 272 -61.09 60.56 -37.08
CA ARG A 272 -60.91 60.28 -38.53
C ARG A 272 -62.04 59.47 -39.14
N ARG A 273 -62.83 58.73 -38.34
CA ARG A 273 -64.01 57.97 -38.79
C ARG A 273 -65.30 58.81 -38.80
N SER A 274 -65.28 60.00 -38.20
CA SER A 274 -66.41 60.90 -38.06
C SER A 274 -66.43 62.03 -39.12
N LYS A 275 -65.66 61.91 -40.20
CA LYS A 275 -65.59 62.90 -41.27
C LYS A 275 -65.73 62.23 -42.63
#